data_AF-A0A2R6E7J7-F1
#
_entry.id   AF-A0A2R6E7J7-F1
#
_cell.length_a   1.000
_cell.length_b   1.000
_cell.length_c   1.000
_cell.angle_alpha   90.00
_cell.angle_beta   90.00
_cell.angle_gamma   90.00
#
_symmetry.space_group_name_H-M   'P 1'
#
loop_
_entity.id
_entity.type
_entity.pdbx_description
1 polymer ?
#
loop_
_entity_poly.entity_id
_entity_poly.type
_entity_poly.pdbx_seq_one_letter_code
_entity_poly.pdbx_strand_id
1 'polypeptide(L)'
;MSPDAAGRYDLGVQSFTYREFDVSGMCRALSETGVSAVELCHEHVTPASDPDAIDGVREALASAGLDVCGYGVVDFEAGDEDEVRETLSLVDRLGGDYCSLEFPPGDESIRETLLSSAAEFGLDLAVHNHGPDATYASTPATTSGPGRRPRT
;
A
#
# COMPACT_ATOMS: atom_id res chain seq x y z
N MET A 1 18.52 3.21 28.96
CA MET A 1 18.10 3.42 27.56
C MET A 1 17.11 4.56 27.57
N SER A 2 17.41 5.67 26.88
CA SER A 2 16.47 6.79 26.73
C SER A 2 15.31 6.32 25.85
N PRO A 3 14.05 6.74 26.10
CA PRO A 3 12.90 6.42 25.26
C PRO A 3 13.07 6.84 23.78
N ASP A 4 14.05 7.69 23.47
CA ASP A 4 14.37 8.15 22.11
C ASP A 4 15.11 7.12 21.23
N ALA A 5 15.41 5.92 21.75
CA ALA A 5 16.04 4.84 20.98
C ALA A 5 15.04 3.93 20.26
N ALA A 6 13.73 4.07 20.53
CA ALA A 6 12.71 3.52 19.66
C ALA A 6 12.59 4.46 18.45
N GLY A 7 12.80 3.93 17.24
CA GLY A 7 12.78 4.72 16.01
C GLY A 7 11.53 5.59 15.93
N ARG A 8 11.67 6.79 15.35
CA ARG A 8 10.51 7.61 14.97
C ARG A 8 9.64 6.77 14.03
N TYR A 9 8.38 6.59 14.41
CA TYR A 9 7.36 6.00 13.56
C TYR A 9 6.58 7.12 12.90
N ASP A 10 6.35 7.01 11.60
CA ASP A 10 5.42 7.87 10.89
C ASP A 10 4.01 7.30 11.06
N LEU A 11 3.07 8.15 11.47
CA LEU A 11 1.67 7.75 11.68
C LEU A 11 0.88 8.01 10.41
N GLY A 12 0.25 6.95 9.89
CA GLY A 12 -0.67 7.01 8.76
C GLY A 12 -2.00 6.33 9.07
N VAL A 13 -2.91 6.38 8.10
CA VAL A 13 -4.20 5.69 8.15
C VAL A 13 -4.41 4.86 6.88
N GLN A 14 -5.02 3.69 7.01
CA GLN A 14 -5.52 2.94 5.86
C GLN A 14 -6.90 3.47 5.48
N SER A 15 -7.07 3.87 4.22
CA SER A 15 -8.26 4.56 3.73
C SER A 15 -9.53 3.71 3.78
N PHE A 16 -9.43 2.37 3.86
CA PHE A 16 -10.58 1.49 4.08
C PHE A 16 -11.34 1.77 5.38
N THR A 17 -10.68 2.43 6.36
CA THR A 17 -11.33 2.99 7.56
C THR A 17 -12.45 3.98 7.19
N TYR A 18 -12.30 4.67 6.06
CA TYR A 18 -13.21 5.67 5.52
C TYR A 18 -13.93 5.20 4.25
N ARG A 19 -14.07 3.88 4.02
CA ARG A 19 -14.72 3.31 2.81
C ARG A 19 -16.12 3.88 2.45
N GLU A 20 -16.83 4.45 3.43
CA GLU A 20 -18.13 5.08 3.20
C GLU A 20 -18.03 6.57 2.79
N PHE A 21 -16.83 7.12 2.69
CA PHE A 21 -16.53 8.50 2.28
C PHE A 21 -15.87 8.51 0.91
N ASP A 22 -16.14 9.56 0.14
CA ASP A 22 -15.29 9.89 -1.00
C ASP A 22 -13.95 10.51 -0.52
N VAL A 23 -13.02 10.73 -1.46
CA VAL A 23 -11.70 11.32 -1.16
C VAL A 23 -11.82 12.66 -0.44
N SER A 24 -12.79 13.51 -0.81
CA SER A 24 -12.99 14.81 -0.18
C SER A 24 -13.47 14.67 1.27
N GLY A 25 -14.42 13.77 1.51
CA GLY A 25 -14.94 13.44 2.82
C GLY A 25 -13.87 12.86 3.75
N MET A 26 -13.04 11.97 3.23
CA MET A 26 -11.88 11.43 3.94
C MET A 26 -10.88 12.52 4.30
N CYS A 27 -10.48 13.38 3.34
CA CYS A 27 -9.57 14.50 3.58
C CYS A 27 -10.09 15.42 4.70
N ARG A 28 -11.38 15.74 4.66
CA ARG A 28 -12.03 16.56 5.69
C ARG A 28 -11.97 15.89 7.06
N ALA A 29 -12.29 14.60 7.15
CA ALA A 29 -12.25 13.87 8.41
C ALA A 29 -10.82 13.82 9.00
N LEU A 30 -9.81 13.65 8.14
CA LEU A 30 -8.41 13.56 8.57
C LEU A 30 -7.80 14.91 8.98
N SER A 31 -8.30 16.02 8.45
CA SER A 31 -7.78 17.37 8.74
C SER A 31 -7.75 17.75 10.23
N GLU A 32 -8.53 17.07 11.08
CA GLU A 32 -8.61 17.31 12.52
C GLU A 32 -7.72 16.38 13.37
N THR A 33 -7.04 15.41 12.76
CA THR A 33 -6.39 14.29 13.47
C THR A 33 -4.87 14.42 13.62
N GLY A 34 -4.24 15.31 12.84
CA GLY A 34 -2.78 15.45 12.75
C GLY A 34 -2.07 14.36 11.94
N VAL A 35 -2.82 13.43 11.33
CA VAL A 35 -2.30 12.43 10.40
C VAL A 35 -1.95 13.10 9.07
N SER A 36 -0.79 12.77 8.51
CA SER A 36 -0.30 13.31 7.24
C SER A 36 -0.02 12.24 6.18
N ALA A 37 -0.23 10.95 6.47
CA ALA A 37 0.03 9.86 5.55
C ALA A 37 -1.20 8.95 5.39
N VAL A 38 -1.46 8.51 4.16
CA VAL A 38 -2.56 7.59 3.83
C VAL A 38 -2.09 6.40 3.00
N GLU A 39 -2.50 5.22 3.40
CA GLU A 39 -2.48 4.02 2.57
C GLU A 39 -3.82 3.91 1.85
N LEU A 40 -3.84 4.10 0.52
CA LEU A 40 -5.07 4.07 -0.27
C LEU A 40 -5.54 2.64 -0.57
N CYS A 41 -6.81 2.49 -0.92
CA CYS A 41 -7.39 1.22 -1.35
C CYS A 41 -8.38 1.43 -2.50
N HIS A 42 -8.88 0.32 -3.07
CA HIS A 42 -9.78 0.28 -4.22
C HIS A 42 -11.07 1.11 -4.06
N GLU A 43 -11.52 1.37 -2.82
CA GLU A 43 -12.70 2.21 -2.54
C GLU A 43 -12.52 3.67 -3.01
N HIS A 44 -11.27 4.14 -3.11
CA HIS A 44 -10.95 5.54 -3.40
C HIS A 44 -10.31 5.73 -4.78
N VAL A 45 -9.54 4.74 -5.25
CA VAL A 45 -8.91 4.74 -6.59
C VAL A 45 -8.51 3.32 -6.97
N THR A 46 -8.64 2.97 -8.26
CA THR A 46 -8.32 1.63 -8.78
C THR A 46 -7.35 1.73 -9.97
N PRO A 47 -6.65 0.65 -10.33
CA PRO A 47 -5.78 0.65 -11.51
C PRO A 47 -6.54 0.92 -12.82
N ALA A 48 -7.83 0.57 -12.86
CA ALA A 48 -8.73 0.83 -13.98
C ALA A 48 -9.27 2.27 -14.05
N SER A 49 -8.95 3.12 -13.06
CA SER A 49 -9.38 4.52 -13.05
C SER A 49 -8.70 5.31 -14.17
N ASP A 50 -9.40 6.33 -14.68
CA ASP A 50 -8.82 7.21 -15.70
C ASP A 50 -7.55 7.91 -15.18
N PRO A 51 -6.50 8.05 -16.00
CA PRO A 51 -5.28 8.78 -15.67
C PRO A 51 -5.51 10.13 -14.96
N ASP A 52 -6.42 10.95 -15.47
CA ASP A 52 -6.69 12.28 -14.91
C ASP A 52 -7.42 12.17 -13.57
N ALA A 53 -8.22 11.11 -13.38
CA ALA A 53 -8.86 10.84 -12.09
C ALA A 53 -7.85 10.41 -11.03
N ILE A 54 -6.85 9.58 -11.38
CA ILE A 54 -5.76 9.18 -10.48
C ILE A 54 -4.96 10.41 -10.03
N ASP A 55 -4.58 11.27 -10.98
CA ASP A 55 -3.85 12.50 -10.67
C ASP A 55 -4.70 13.44 -9.81
N GLY A 56 -6.00 13.55 -10.09
CA GLY A 56 -6.94 14.32 -9.28
C GLY A 56 -7.04 13.83 -7.83
N VAL A 57 -7.02 12.51 -7.59
CA VAL A 57 -6.98 11.95 -6.23
C VAL A 57 -5.68 12.34 -5.52
N ARG A 58 -4.54 12.16 -6.20
CA ARG A 58 -3.22 12.54 -5.66
C ARG A 58 -3.16 14.03 -5.31
N GLU A 59 -3.62 14.90 -6.19
CA GLU A 59 -3.63 16.36 -5.97
C GLU A 59 -4.56 16.77 -4.83
N ALA A 60 -5.73 16.12 -4.71
CA ALA A 60 -6.68 16.39 -3.62
C ALA A 60 -6.10 16.02 -2.24
N LEU A 61 -5.38 14.89 -2.15
CA LEU A 61 -4.69 14.47 -0.93
C LEU A 61 -3.55 15.43 -0.59
N ALA A 62 -2.69 15.75 -1.56
CA ALA A 62 -1.58 16.68 -1.36
C ALA A 62 -2.07 18.07 -0.92
N SER A 63 -3.17 18.55 -1.50
CA SER A 63 -3.80 19.83 -1.12
C SER A 63 -4.39 19.82 0.29
N ALA A 64 -4.74 18.64 0.81
CA ALA A 64 -5.17 18.43 2.18
C ALA A 64 -4.01 18.18 3.17
N GLY A 65 -2.76 18.19 2.69
CA GLY A 65 -1.57 17.88 3.50
C GLY A 65 -1.41 16.39 3.79
N LEU A 66 -1.94 15.52 2.93
CA LEU A 66 -1.82 14.07 3.02
C LEU A 66 -0.91 13.55 1.91
N ASP A 67 0.11 12.78 2.29
CA ASP A 67 0.97 12.03 1.37
C ASP A 67 0.46 10.58 1.24
N VAL A 68 0.48 10.04 0.02
CA VAL A 68 0.21 8.61 -0.18
C VAL A 68 1.46 7.84 0.22
N CYS A 69 1.38 6.97 1.23
CA CYS A 69 2.51 6.14 1.65
C CYS A 69 2.46 4.73 1.04
N GLY A 70 1.28 4.24 0.68
CA GLY A 70 1.12 2.95 0.03
C GLY A 70 -0.28 2.71 -0.51
N TYR A 71 -0.51 1.51 -1.05
CA TYR A 71 -1.79 1.08 -1.59
C TYR A 71 -2.08 -0.38 -1.25
N GLY A 72 -3.32 -0.69 -0.88
CA GLY A 72 -3.82 -2.05 -0.72
C GLY A 72 -4.95 -2.13 0.33
N VAL A 73 -5.29 -3.31 0.85
CA VAL A 73 -4.70 -4.62 0.55
C VAL A 73 -5.20 -5.13 -0.81
N VAL A 74 -4.32 -5.70 -1.63
CA VAL A 74 -4.65 -6.35 -2.90
C VAL A 74 -4.36 -7.85 -2.82
N ASP A 75 -5.30 -8.68 -3.26
CA ASP A 75 -5.11 -10.14 -3.36
C ASP A 75 -4.60 -10.49 -4.77
N PHE A 76 -3.56 -11.30 -4.84
CA PHE A 76 -2.95 -11.75 -6.10
C PHE A 76 -2.87 -13.27 -6.15
N GLU A 77 -3.21 -13.85 -7.30
CA GLU A 77 -3.10 -15.26 -7.61
C GLU A 77 -2.13 -15.53 -8.77
N ALA A 78 -1.88 -16.81 -9.06
CA ALA A 78 -1.09 -17.19 -10.23
C ALA A 78 -1.85 -16.86 -11.52
N GLY A 79 -1.19 -16.12 -12.43
CA GLY A 79 -1.79 -15.65 -13.69
C GLY A 79 -2.18 -14.16 -13.67
N ASP A 80 -1.94 -13.47 -12.57
CA ASP A 80 -2.27 -12.03 -12.41
C ASP A 80 -1.09 -11.12 -12.79
N GLU A 81 -0.26 -11.50 -13.76
CA GLU A 81 0.92 -10.71 -14.13
C GLU A 81 0.57 -9.29 -14.57
N ASP A 82 -0.53 -9.14 -15.32
CA ASP A 82 -1.01 -7.82 -15.76
C ASP A 82 -1.55 -7.01 -14.58
N GLU A 83 -2.32 -7.62 -13.67
CA GLU A 83 -2.89 -6.93 -12.50
C GLU A 83 -1.81 -6.46 -11.52
N VAL A 84 -0.77 -7.27 -11.30
CA VAL A 84 0.41 -6.88 -10.51
C VAL A 84 1.04 -5.63 -11.10
N ARG A 85 1.24 -5.62 -12.42
CA ARG A 85 1.90 -4.50 -13.10
C ARG A 85 1.05 -3.23 -13.07
N GLU A 86 -0.25 -3.35 -13.33
CA GLU A 86 -1.20 -2.23 -13.28
C GLU A 86 -1.29 -1.64 -11.88
N THR A 87 -1.37 -2.50 -10.85
CA THR A 87 -1.40 -2.09 -9.45
C THR A 87 -0.13 -1.36 -9.05
N LEU A 88 1.06 -1.92 -9.34
CA LEU A 88 2.33 -1.27 -8.97
C LEU A 88 2.57 0.03 -9.75
N SER A 89 2.11 0.10 -11.01
CA SER A 89 2.11 1.36 -11.77
C SER A 89 1.19 2.41 -11.15
N LEU A 90 0.04 2.01 -10.59
CA LEU A 90 -0.82 2.91 -9.84
C LEU A 90 -0.11 3.43 -8.58
N VAL A 91 0.54 2.57 -7.81
CA VAL A 91 1.28 2.96 -6.58
C VAL A 91 2.37 3.97 -6.91
N ASP A 92 3.18 3.72 -7.94
CA ASP A 92 4.22 4.64 -8.41
C ASP A 92 3.63 6.00 -8.82
N ARG A 93 2.52 6.00 -9.57
CA ARG A 93 1.84 7.23 -10.01
C ARG A 93 1.28 8.06 -8.86
N LEU A 94 0.71 7.38 -7.86
CA LEU A 94 0.22 8.01 -6.63
C LEU A 94 1.37 8.57 -5.77
N GLY A 95 2.60 8.09 -5.98
CA GLY A 95 3.78 8.45 -5.22
C GLY A 95 3.97 7.65 -3.94
N GLY A 96 3.34 6.47 -3.84
CA GLY A 96 3.48 5.58 -2.69
C GLY A 96 4.82 4.85 -2.66
N ASP A 97 5.22 4.37 -1.49
CA ASP A 97 6.47 3.63 -1.27
C ASP A 97 6.26 2.11 -1.28
N TYR A 98 5.05 1.63 -1.00
CA TYR A 98 4.77 0.20 -0.89
C TYR A 98 3.37 -0.21 -1.38
N CYS A 99 3.24 -1.48 -1.72
CA CYS A 99 1.96 -2.15 -1.93
C CYS A 99 1.70 -3.12 -0.77
N SER A 100 0.57 -2.98 -0.07
CA SER A 100 0.11 -3.98 0.89
C SER A 100 -0.71 -5.04 0.15
N LEU A 101 -0.40 -6.32 0.38
CA LEU A 101 -0.92 -7.40 -0.45
C LEU A 101 -1.05 -8.72 0.26
N GLU A 102 -1.81 -9.62 -0.34
CA GLU A 102 -1.85 -11.04 -0.03
C GLU A 102 -1.68 -11.87 -1.32
N PHE A 103 -1.19 -13.10 -1.16
CA PHE A 103 -1.05 -14.08 -2.23
C PHE A 103 -0.88 -15.48 -1.62
N PRO A 104 -1.19 -16.58 -2.34
CA PRO A 104 -1.04 -17.94 -1.84
C PRO A 104 0.38 -18.26 -1.34
N PRO A 105 0.57 -18.71 -0.08
CA PRO A 105 1.89 -19.01 0.45
C PRO A 105 2.47 -20.23 -0.27
N GLY A 106 3.69 -20.06 -0.78
CA GLY A 106 4.42 -21.13 -1.49
C GLY A 106 4.16 -21.19 -2.99
N ASP A 107 3.34 -20.29 -3.53
CA ASP A 107 3.31 -20.06 -4.97
C ASP A 107 4.54 -19.22 -5.38
N GLU A 108 5.54 -19.89 -5.96
CA GLU A 108 6.77 -19.22 -6.40
C GLU A 108 6.54 -18.39 -7.67
N SER A 109 5.56 -18.74 -8.51
CA SER A 109 5.31 -18.04 -9.77
C SER A 109 4.85 -16.61 -9.51
N ILE A 110 3.79 -16.45 -8.70
CA ILE A 110 3.30 -15.12 -8.35
C ILE A 110 4.33 -14.35 -7.51
N ARG A 111 5.09 -15.03 -6.64
CA ARG A 111 6.16 -14.40 -5.87
C ARG A 111 7.24 -13.80 -6.76
N GLU A 112 7.71 -14.53 -7.78
CA GLU A 112 8.71 -14.04 -8.73
C GLU A 112 8.17 -12.85 -9.54
N THR A 113 6.92 -12.90 -9.99
CA THR A 113 6.24 -11.79 -10.68
C THR A 113 6.17 -10.54 -9.79
N LEU A 114 5.75 -10.70 -8.55
CA LEU A 114 5.67 -9.61 -7.57
C LEU A 114 7.05 -9.00 -7.30
N LEU A 115 8.07 -9.81 -7.01
CA LEU A 115 9.41 -9.32 -6.71
C LEU A 115 10.07 -8.62 -7.91
N SER A 116 9.91 -9.17 -9.12
CA SER A 116 10.48 -8.59 -10.33
C SER A 116 9.81 -7.25 -10.68
N SER A 117 8.49 -7.17 -10.57
CA SER A 117 7.73 -5.95 -10.85
C SER A 117 7.98 -4.88 -9.78
N ALA A 118 8.00 -5.25 -8.49
CA ALA A 118 8.34 -4.33 -7.41
C ALA A 118 9.75 -3.74 -7.57
N ALA A 119 10.72 -4.54 -8.02
CA ALA A 119 12.06 -4.06 -8.33
C ALA A 119 12.10 -3.09 -9.53
N GLU A 120 11.23 -3.27 -10.53
CA GLU A 120 11.11 -2.35 -11.67
C GLU A 120 10.61 -0.96 -11.24
N PHE A 121 9.58 -0.92 -10.39
CA PHE A 121 9.01 0.33 -9.87
C PHE A 121 9.75 0.88 -8.64
N GLY A 122 10.65 0.10 -8.03
CA GLY A 122 11.36 0.50 -6.81
C GLY A 122 10.47 0.58 -5.57
N LEU A 123 9.45 -0.29 -5.49
CA LEU A 123 8.46 -0.34 -4.41
C LEU A 123 8.76 -1.47 -3.41
N ASP A 124 8.41 -1.26 -2.15
CA ASP A 124 8.39 -2.30 -1.13
C ASP A 124 7.08 -3.12 -1.22
N LEU A 125 7.13 -4.41 -0.88
CA LEU A 125 5.93 -5.26 -0.79
C LEU A 125 5.65 -5.63 0.67
N ALA A 126 4.45 -5.29 1.15
CA ALA A 126 4.02 -5.51 2.53
C ALA A 126 2.97 -6.61 2.60
N VAL A 127 3.37 -7.82 3.00
CA VAL A 127 2.44 -8.96 3.11
C VAL A 127 1.49 -8.75 4.30
N HIS A 128 0.19 -8.69 4.02
CA HIS A 128 -0.87 -8.46 5.00
C HIS A 128 -1.36 -9.78 5.62
N ASN A 129 -1.35 -9.89 6.94
CA ASN A 129 -1.82 -11.08 7.66
C ASN A 129 -3.21 -10.86 8.27
N HIS A 130 -4.19 -11.71 7.95
CA HIS A 130 -5.58 -11.56 8.43
C HIS A 130 -5.95 -12.44 9.64
N GLY A 131 -4.97 -13.05 10.32
CA GLY A 131 -5.20 -13.86 11.52
C GLY A 131 -5.40 -15.35 11.23
N PRO A 132 -5.79 -16.16 12.22
CA PRO A 132 -5.57 -17.61 12.21
C PRO A 132 -6.29 -18.39 11.10
N ASP A 133 -7.33 -17.81 10.49
CA ASP A 133 -8.10 -18.44 9.42
C ASP A 133 -7.72 -17.92 8.01
N ALA A 134 -6.69 -17.09 7.91
CA ALA A 134 -6.26 -16.47 6.67
C ALA A 134 -5.02 -17.09 6.04
N THR A 135 -4.82 -16.78 4.76
CA THR A 135 -3.68 -17.15 3.91
C THR A 135 -2.33 -16.99 4.61
N TYR A 136 -2.13 -15.86 5.31
CA TYR A 136 -1.01 -15.65 6.24
C TYR A 136 -1.48 -15.67 7.70
N ALA A 137 -1.57 -16.86 8.29
CA ALA A 137 -2.15 -17.06 9.61
C ALA A 137 -1.25 -16.67 10.81
N SER A 138 0.06 -16.45 10.61
CA SER A 138 1.00 -16.19 11.71
C SER A 138 2.20 -15.35 11.28
N THR A 139 2.74 -14.56 12.20
CA THR A 139 3.90 -13.67 11.96
C THR A 139 5.17 -14.37 11.44
N PRO A 140 5.51 -15.63 11.80
CA PRO A 140 6.64 -16.33 11.20
C PRO A 140 6.48 -16.57 9.69
N ALA A 141 5.25 -16.62 9.17
CA ALA A 141 5.01 -16.77 7.74
C ALA A 141 5.31 -15.48 6.95
N THR A 142 5.25 -14.31 7.60
CA THR A 142 5.36 -12.98 6.98
C THR A 142 6.81 -12.47 6.88
N THR A 143 7.74 -12.93 7.72
CA THR A 143 9.08 -12.31 7.89
C THR A 143 10.20 -12.88 7.02
N SER A 144 9.90 -13.72 6.01
CA SER A 144 10.92 -14.42 5.21
C SER A 144 11.56 -13.58 4.08
N GLY A 145 11.18 -12.30 3.94
CA GLY A 145 11.60 -11.42 2.85
C GLY A 145 12.91 -10.65 3.11
N PRO A 146 13.63 -10.21 2.07
CA PRO A 146 14.83 -9.40 2.22
C PRO A 146 14.48 -8.04 2.83
N GLY A 147 15.12 -7.71 3.96
CA GLY A 147 14.91 -6.45 4.66
C GLY A 147 15.21 -5.22 3.78
N ARG A 148 14.46 -4.15 4.03
CA ARG A 148 14.52 -2.86 3.34
C ARG A 148 15.96 -2.36 3.20
N ARG A 149 16.40 -2.10 1.96
CA ARG A 149 17.65 -1.36 1.71
C ARG A 149 17.38 0.14 1.83
N PRO A 150 18.21 0.89 2.57
CA PRO A 150 18.07 2.34 2.61
C PRO A 150 18.32 2.92 1.21
N ARG A 151 17.41 3.79 0.75
CA ARG A 151 17.63 4.61 -0.45
C ARG A 151 18.72 5.64 -0.12
N THR A 152 19.78 5.66 -0.93
CA THR A 152 20.86 6.66 -0.89
C THR A 152 20.48 7.90 -1.68
#